data_AF-R9LVX9-F1
#
_entry.id   AF-R9LVX9-F1
#
_cell.length_a   1.000
_cell.length_b   1.000
_cell.length_c   1.000
_cell.angle_alpha   90.00
_cell.angle_beta   90.00
_cell.angle_gamma   90.00
#
_symmetry.space_group_name_H-M   'P 1'
#
loop_
_entity.id
_entity.type
_entity.pdbx_description
1 polymer ?
#
loop_
_entity_poly.entity_id
_entity_poly.type
_entity_poly.pdbx_seq_one_letter_code
_entity_poly.pdbx_strand_id
1 'polypeptide(L)' 'MELKKEQYEQIAECFPKQRKPAKISNLDVLNAALYVMENGCKWRSLPKEYGDWHVIYV' A
#
# COMPACT_ATOMS: atom_id res chain seq x y z
N MET A 1 -0.71 5.29 6.71
CA MET A 1 0.21 6.30 6.13
C MET A 1 0.35 6.04 4.64
N GLU A 2 0.27 7.07 3.80
CA GLU A 2 0.48 6.95 2.35
C GLU A 2 1.62 7.87 1.90
N LEU A 3 2.55 7.35 1.12
CA LEU A 3 3.63 8.11 0.51
C LEU A 3 3.16 8.81 -0.76
N LYS A 4 3.57 10.07 -0.90
CA LYS A 4 3.43 10.79 -2.16
C LYS A 4 4.38 10.22 -3.21
N LYS A 5 3.98 10.31 -4.48
CA LYS A 5 4.80 9.87 -5.61
C LYS A 5 6.19 10.54 -5.62
N GLU A 6 6.25 11.83 -5.27
CA GLU A 6 7.49 12.61 -5.19
C GLU A 6 8.48 12.03 -4.17
N GLN A 7 7.98 11.52 -3.04
CA GLN A 7 8.80 10.89 -2.00
C GLN A 7 9.27 9.52 -2.45
N TYR A 8 8.42 8.78 -3.16
CA TYR A 8 8.79 7.50 -3.75
C TYR A 8 9.87 7.64 -4.82
N GLU A 9 9.83 8.68 -5.64
CA GLU A 9 10.85 8.93 -6.68
C GLU A 9 12.26 9.08 -6.10
N GLN A 10 12.40 9.61 -4.88
CA GLN A 10 13.70 9.73 -4.20
C GLN A 10 14.32 8.38 -3.83
N ILE A 11 13.50 7.35 -3.63
CA ILE A 11 13.94 6.00 -3.24
C ILE A 11 13.70 4.96 -4.34
N ALA A 12 13.20 5.38 -5.50
CA ALA A 12 12.80 4.47 -6.57
C ALA A 12 13.97 3.62 -7.09
N GLU A 13 15.19 4.17 -7.06
CA GLU A 13 16.41 3.46 -7.45
C GLU A 13 16.78 2.30 -6.50
N CYS A 14 16.31 2.33 -5.25
CA CYS A 14 16.52 1.25 -4.29
C CYS A 14 15.67 0.02 -4.59
N PHE A 15 14.65 0.13 -5.44
CA PHE A 15 13.79 -0.99 -5.80
C PHE A 15 14.39 -1.82 -6.93
N PRO A 16 14.23 -3.16 -6.90
CA PRO A 16 14.74 -4.02 -7.95
C PRO A 16 14.02 -3.74 -9.28
N LYS A 17 14.78 -3.75 -10.38
CA LYS A 17 14.20 -3.69 -11.73
C LYS A 17 13.37 -4.95 -11.98
N GLN A 18 12.08 -4.75 -12.27
CA GLN A 18 11.17 -5.87 -12.51
C GLN A 18 11.46 -6.53 -13.85
N ARG A 19 11.59 -7.87 -13.85
CA ARG A 19 11.84 -8.66 -15.07
C ARG A 19 10.63 -8.74 -15.99
N LYS A 20 9.42 -8.69 -15.41
CA LYS A 20 8.13 -8.64 -16.11
C LYS A 20 7.37 -7.42 -15.60
N PRO A 21 6.50 -6.79 -16.41
CA PRO A 21 5.66 -5.71 -15.92
C PRO A 21 4.81 -6.23 -14.77
N ALA A 22 4.91 -5.60 -13.59
CA ALA A 22 4.06 -5.97 -12.48
C ALA A 22 2.63 -5.47 -12.70
N LYS A 23 1.69 -6.26 -12.18
CA LYS A 23 0.27 -5.89 -12.12
C LYS A 23 -0.01 -4.79 -11.10
N ILE A 24 0.83 -4.68 -10.07
CA ILE A 24 0.72 -3.73 -8.96
C ILE A 24 2.02 -2.94 -8.92
N SER A 25 1.92 -1.62 -8.75
CA SER A 25 3.11 -0.78 -8.72
C SER A 25 3.91 -0.98 -7.42
N ASN A 26 5.22 -0.75 -7.47
CA ASN A 26 6.06 -0.80 -6.27
C ASN A 26 5.61 0.22 -5.21
N LEU A 27 5.04 1.36 -5.63
CA LEU A 27 4.49 2.37 -4.72
C LEU A 27 3.28 1.83 -3.96
N ASP A 28 2.34 1.17 -4.64
CA ASP A 28 1.16 0.59 -3.99
C ASP A 28 1.55 -0.49 -2.99
N VAL A 29 2.53 -1.33 -3.34
CA VAL A 29 3.07 -2.36 -2.44
C VAL A 29 3.73 -1.72 -1.21
N LEU A 30 4.50 -0.65 -1.40
CA LEU A 30 5.15 0.07 -0.31
C LEU A 30 4.12 0.72 0.62
N ASN A 31 3.10 1.38 0.07
CA ASN A 31 2.01 1.97 0.84
C ASN A 31 1.24 0.91 1.63
N ALA A 32 0.96 -0.24 1.01
CA ALA A 32 0.33 -1.36 1.68
C ALA A 32 1.19 -1.89 2.84
N ALA A 33 2.50 -2.04 2.63
CA ALA A 33 3.42 -2.49 3.68
C ALA A 33 3.48 -1.50 4.86
N LEU A 34 3.59 -0.20 4.58
CA LEU A 34 3.57 0.84 5.61
C LEU A 34 2.25 0.83 6.41
N TYR A 35 1.13 0.70 5.71
CA TYR A 35 -0.17 0.58 6.34
C TYR A 35 -0.26 -0.63 7.27
N VAL A 36 0.26 -1.78 6.84
CA VAL A 36 0.33 -3.01 7.65
C VAL A 36 1.22 -2.82 8.87
N MET A 37 2.39 -2.20 8.72
CA MET A 37 3.31 -1.93 9.84
C MET A 37 2.71 -0.99 10.88
N GLU A 38 1.96 0.03 10.44
CA GLU A 38 1.34 1.01 11.33
C GLU A 38 0.10 0.46 12.04
N ASN A 39 -0.76 -0.27 11.33
CA ASN A 39 -2.10 -0.65 11.82
C ASN A 39 -2.21 -2.13 12.23
N GLY A 40 -1.21 -2.95 11.91
CA GLY A 40 -1.20 -4.39 12.21
C GLY A 40 -2.21 -5.21 11.41
N CYS A 41 -2.69 -4.69 10.27
CA CYS A 41 -3.65 -5.37 9.38
C CYS A 41 -4.97 -5.80 10.05
N LYS A 42 -5.45 -5.02 11.02
CA LYS A 42 -6.77 -5.27 11.64
C LYS A 42 -7.87 -4.92 10.63
N TRP A 43 -8.83 -5.83 10.42
CA TRP A 43 -9.98 -5.57 9.52
C TRP A 43 -10.80 -4.34 9.90
N ARG A 44 -10.81 -3.97 11.19
CA ARG A 44 -11.46 -2.74 11.68
C ARG A 44 -10.72 -1.46 11.31
N SER A 45 -9.44 -1.54 10.99
CA SER A 45 -8.60 -0.39 10.64
C SER A 45 -8.67 -0.06 9.16
N LEU A 46 -9.55 -0.71 8.40
CA LEU A 46 -9.70 -0.55 6.95
C LEU A 46 -9.73 0.94 6.56
N PRO A 47 -9.01 1.34 5.50
CA PRO A 47 -9.10 2.71 5.02
C PRO A 47 -10.55 3.07 4.68
N LYS A 48 -10.96 4.28 5.06
CA LYS A 48 -12.35 4.75 4.92
C LYS A 48 -12.87 4.69 3.49
N GLU A 49 -11.96 4.77 2.52
CA GLU A 49 -12.23 4.71 1.08
C GLU A 49 -12.89 3.40 0.65
N TYR A 50 -12.62 2.31 1.39
CA TYR A 50 -13.20 0.99 1.12
C TYR A 50 -14.56 0.78 1.81
N GLY A 51 -15.05 1.76 2.57
CA GLY A 51 -16.33 1.68 3.27
C GLY A 51 -16.26 0.96 4.62
N ASP A 52 -17.43 0.68 5.20
CA ASP A 52 -17.52 0.01 6.49
C ASP A 52 -17.03 -1.43 6.40
N TRP A 53 -16.13 -1.80 7.32
CA TRP A 53 -15.59 -3.17 7.39
C TRP A 53 -16.69 -4.24 7.55
N HIS A 54 -17.82 -3.89 8.17
CA HIS A 54 -18.98 -4.77 8.31
C HIS A 54 -19.60 -5.15 6.97
N VAL A 55 -19.50 -4.30 5.94
CA VAL A 55 -20.12 -4.56 4.63
C VAL A 55 -19.27 -5.50 3.78
N ILE A 56 -17.96 -5.53 4.00
CA ILE A 56 -17.00 -6.32 3.21
C ILE A 56 -16.89 -7.76 3.71
N TYR A 57 -17.13 -7.97 5.01
CA TYR A 57 -16.99 -9.27 5.65
C TYR A 57 -18.28 -10.11 5.69
N VAL A 58 -19.45 -9.53 5.34
CA VAL A 58 -20.74 -10.25 5.33
C VAL A 58 -20.83 -11.25 4.19
#